data_AF-A0A642C1H7-F1
#
_entry.id   AF-A0A642C1H7-F1
#
_cell.length_a   1.000
_cell.length_b   1.000
_cell.length_c   1.000
_cell.angle_alpha   90.00
_cell.angle_beta   90.00
_cell.angle_gamma   90.00
#
_symmetry.space_group_name_H-M   'P 1'
#
loop_
_entity.id
_entity.type
_entity.pdbx_description
1 polymer ?
#
loop_
_entity_poly.entity_id
_entity_poly.type
_entity_poly.pdbx_seq_one_letter_code
_entity_poly.pdbx_strand_id
1 'polypeptide(L)'
;SGTVSAYGYASNTFSYGSITSDTTNTVYVYGVVDVKFIVEYNSSLIEGATVKCNGVTGTTNQYGECTLSLGKGTYEYSVTHDTYYEKTGNITVGTSATSLTVYVEPNTVEVKFIVKDGTVLLSGATIQCDGKTGITDASGETTLVIGSKKTHEYTVSKNGYFSVTDNVTVSLTAITVNAAMRLDIESFKPIENGNIQMLVTGENISLYVTSDATDYIISWGDGTEDHAVGPGKLTYDHTYDNSDFHQVEIKNCSDVTYAITKRSLSLVAYWDLGNSNVNNLNFSGFSMLKYVGLVLKNDTERQSFSYCFNNTSLTSIPQGLLDNCVAATSLSGIFRNTLISSIPVGLFDHCTNASTFKSAFEGTLISSIPDDLFRYNVGASDFNLCFANTKITSVPERLFYYCTNAYYFGGADSWSNPEGCFSRSLLESVPANLFINNKKAFDFRGCFQYSKIKVLPAGLLDNCPVTKMEHFCYTCDELKHVILPATVPNLGNYSFAYCRQMKYFISTVETPPIIGARTFASSYI
;
A
#
# COMPACT_ATOMS: atom_id res chain seq x y z
N SER A 1 -43.77 38.60 48.09
CA SER A 1 -42.73 38.91 47.08
C SER A 1 -43.21 40.03 46.17
N GLY A 2 -42.31 40.67 45.43
CA GLY A 2 -42.62 41.73 44.46
C GLY A 2 -41.40 42.06 43.59
N THR A 3 -41.58 42.96 42.62
CA THR A 3 -40.52 43.48 41.76
C THR A 3 -40.36 44.98 42.01
N VAL A 4 -39.13 45.47 42.10
CA VAL A 4 -38.79 46.89 42.18
C VAL A 4 -37.99 47.30 40.95
N SER A 5 -38.27 48.47 40.39
CA SER A 5 -37.55 49.02 39.23
C SER A 5 -37.41 50.54 39.37
N ALA A 6 -36.29 51.08 38.93
CA ALA A 6 -36.06 52.53 38.87
C ALA A 6 -35.46 52.90 37.52
N TYR A 7 -35.78 54.08 37.00
CA TYR A 7 -35.24 54.57 35.72
C TYR A 7 -33.71 54.64 35.76
N GLY A 8 -33.03 53.98 34.82
CA GLY A 8 -31.56 53.85 34.78
C GLY A 8 -30.99 52.70 35.63
N TYR A 9 -31.84 51.90 36.29
CA TYR A 9 -31.45 50.76 37.12
C TYR A 9 -32.12 49.48 36.62
N ALA A 10 -31.46 48.34 36.79
CA ALA A 10 -32.07 47.05 36.52
C ALA A 10 -33.17 46.75 37.54
N SER A 11 -34.26 46.13 37.07
CA SER A 11 -35.31 45.65 37.96
C SER A 11 -34.79 44.50 38.84
N ASN A 12 -35.25 44.44 40.09
CA ASN A 12 -34.86 43.43 41.07
C ASN A 12 -36.11 42.84 41.73
N THR A 13 -36.06 41.56 42.12
CA THR A 13 -37.15 40.90 42.83
C THR A 13 -36.82 40.79 44.31
N PHE A 14 -37.85 40.84 45.16
CA PHE A 14 -37.71 40.66 46.60
C PHE A 14 -38.79 39.73 47.12
N SER A 15 -38.46 38.99 48.19
CA SER A 15 -39.43 38.18 48.91
C SER A 15 -39.20 38.32 50.40
N TYR A 16 -40.28 38.58 51.12
CA TYR A 16 -40.30 38.64 52.58
C TYR A 16 -41.20 37.51 53.08
N GLY A 17 -40.85 36.93 54.23
CA GLY A 17 -41.70 35.97 54.93
C GLY A 17 -43.00 36.60 55.43
N SER A 18 -43.84 35.82 56.11
CA SER A 18 -45.08 36.35 56.71
C SER A 18 -44.77 37.44 57.74
N ILE A 19 -45.32 38.64 57.53
CA ILE A 19 -45.12 39.80 58.41
C ILE A 19 -46.30 39.85 59.40
N THR A 20 -46.03 39.74 60.71
CA THR A 20 -47.05 39.73 61.78
C THR A 20 -47.02 40.96 62.70
N SER A 21 -46.19 41.95 62.38
CA SER A 21 -46.07 43.25 63.05
C SER A 21 -45.52 44.30 62.08
N ASP A 22 -45.57 45.59 62.42
CA ASP A 22 -45.00 46.64 61.58
C ASP A 22 -43.50 46.40 61.32
N THR A 23 -43.09 46.50 60.05
CA THR A 23 -41.69 46.33 59.64
C THR A 23 -41.31 47.35 58.57
N THR A 24 -40.05 47.77 58.58
CA THR A 24 -39.42 48.52 57.49
C THR A 24 -38.43 47.60 56.80
N ASN A 25 -38.57 47.43 55.48
CA ASN A 25 -37.64 46.63 54.69
C ASN A 25 -37.01 47.51 53.61
N THR A 26 -35.69 47.41 53.45
CA THR A 26 -34.97 48.07 52.37
C THR A 26 -34.89 47.12 51.18
N VAL A 27 -35.32 47.59 50.00
CA VAL A 27 -35.13 46.88 48.73
C VAL A 27 -34.12 47.66 47.89
N TYR A 28 -33.09 46.98 47.40
CA TYR A 28 -32.05 47.60 46.57
C TYR A 28 -32.31 47.39 45.08
N VAL A 29 -32.12 48.45 44.29
CA VAL A 29 -31.96 48.40 42.83
C VAL A 29 -30.52 48.77 42.48
N TYR A 30 -29.95 48.11 41.48
CA TYR A 30 -28.57 48.33 41.05
C TYR A 30 -28.55 48.81 39.60
N GLY A 31 -27.60 49.69 39.27
CA GLY A 31 -27.38 50.12 37.89
C GLY A 31 -27.07 48.91 37.00
N VAL A 32 -27.43 49.00 35.72
CA VAL A 32 -26.85 48.06 34.74
C VAL A 32 -25.34 48.33 34.65
N VAL A 33 -24.56 47.26 34.48
CA VAL A 33 -23.12 47.35 34.28
C VAL A 33 -22.75 46.76 32.94
N ASP A 34 -21.64 47.24 32.38
CA ASP A 34 -21.11 46.71 31.14
C ASP A 34 -20.49 45.33 31.37
N VAL A 35 -20.99 44.37 30.61
CA VAL A 35 -20.48 43.00 30.57
C VAL A 35 -19.87 42.78 29.19
N LYS A 36 -18.54 42.68 29.14
CA LYS A 36 -17.81 42.40 27.90
C LYS A 36 -17.67 40.89 27.70
N PHE A 37 -18.29 40.37 26.66
CA PHE A 37 -18.03 39.02 26.15
C PHE A 37 -16.85 39.08 25.17
N ILE A 38 -15.92 38.15 25.30
CA ILE A 38 -14.78 37.96 24.38
C ILE A 38 -14.90 36.55 23.80
N VAL A 39 -15.24 36.42 22.53
CA VAL A 39 -15.46 35.11 21.88
C VAL A 39 -14.20 34.69 21.15
N GLU A 40 -13.66 33.51 21.47
CA GLU A 40 -12.44 32.99 20.87
C GLU A 40 -12.44 31.47 20.63
N TYR A 41 -11.61 31.02 19.70
CA TYR A 41 -11.23 29.62 19.50
C TYR A 41 -9.74 29.52 19.21
N ASN A 42 -9.00 28.70 19.96
CA ASN A 42 -7.54 28.56 19.82
C ASN A 42 -6.81 29.90 19.69
N SER A 43 -7.12 30.85 20.58
CA SER A 43 -6.55 32.22 20.60
C SER A 43 -6.89 33.10 19.39
N SER A 44 -7.74 32.62 18.48
CA SER A 44 -8.31 33.42 17.39
C SER A 44 -9.62 34.06 17.87
N LEU A 45 -9.72 35.38 17.76
CA LEU A 45 -10.89 36.15 18.14
C LEU A 45 -11.96 36.05 17.05
N ILE A 46 -13.22 35.85 17.43
CA ILE A 46 -14.31 35.57 16.50
C ILE A 46 -15.16 36.82 16.30
N GLU A 47 -15.02 37.46 15.14
CA GLU A 47 -15.90 38.54 14.69
C GLU A 47 -17.26 38.01 14.23
N GLY A 48 -18.34 38.77 14.42
CA GLY A 48 -19.66 38.43 13.89
C GLY A 48 -20.47 37.42 14.72
N ALA A 49 -19.95 36.93 15.85
CA ALA A 49 -20.69 36.04 16.74
C ALA A 49 -21.80 36.80 17.46
N THR A 50 -23.01 36.24 17.47
CA THR A 50 -24.15 36.83 18.16
C THR A 50 -24.19 36.35 19.60
N VAL A 51 -24.09 37.29 20.55
CA VAL A 51 -24.18 37.04 21.98
C VAL A 51 -25.55 37.48 22.47
N LYS A 52 -26.31 36.58 23.11
CA LYS A 52 -27.59 36.88 23.74
C LYS A 52 -27.53 36.56 25.23
N CYS A 53 -27.94 37.50 26.07
CA CYS A 53 -27.98 37.33 27.52
C CYS A 53 -29.13 38.16 28.11
N ASN A 54 -29.99 37.54 28.91
CA ASN A 54 -31.14 38.20 29.56
C ASN A 54 -32.04 39.01 28.59
N GLY A 55 -32.27 38.50 27.37
CA GLY A 55 -33.07 39.17 26.33
C GLY A 55 -32.35 40.30 25.58
N VAL A 56 -31.16 40.71 26.02
CA VAL A 56 -30.29 41.65 25.29
C VAL A 56 -29.42 40.87 24.31
N THR A 57 -29.22 41.40 23.11
CA THR A 57 -28.41 40.78 22.06
C THR A 57 -27.39 41.77 21.52
N GLY A 58 -26.21 41.29 21.16
CA GLY A 58 -25.19 42.06 20.45
C GLY A 58 -24.32 41.14 19.60
N THR A 59 -23.44 41.74 18.79
CA THR A 59 -22.53 41.02 17.89
C THR A 59 -21.09 41.38 18.23
N THR A 60 -20.18 40.42 18.13
CA THR A 60 -18.76 40.66 18.35
C THR A 60 -18.12 41.47 17.21
N ASN A 61 -17.21 42.37 17.56
CA ASN A 61 -16.39 43.13 16.60
C ASN A 61 -15.15 42.36 16.13
N GLN A 62 -14.27 42.98 15.33
CA GLN A 62 -13.00 42.40 14.86
C GLN A 62 -12.04 41.90 15.97
N TYR A 63 -12.26 42.31 17.23
CA TYR A 63 -11.51 41.86 18.39
C TYR A 63 -12.24 40.76 19.18
N GLY A 64 -13.30 40.17 18.61
CA GLY A 64 -14.13 39.17 19.28
C GLY A 64 -14.95 39.73 20.44
N GLU A 65 -15.04 41.06 20.58
CA GLU A 65 -15.65 41.70 21.74
C GLU A 65 -17.10 42.11 21.49
N CYS A 66 -17.99 41.80 22.43
CA CYS A 66 -19.37 42.28 22.48
C CYS A 66 -19.68 42.78 23.90
N THR A 67 -20.11 44.04 24.05
CA THR A 67 -20.49 44.59 25.35
C THR A 67 -22.01 44.68 25.47
N LEU A 68 -22.57 44.05 26.51
CA LEU A 68 -23.99 44.12 26.86
C LEU A 68 -24.17 44.81 28.22
N SER A 69 -25.14 45.71 28.36
CA SER A 69 -25.47 46.31 29.64
C SER A 69 -26.49 45.44 30.39
N LEU A 70 -26.07 44.81 31.49
CA LEU A 70 -26.85 43.82 32.23
C LEU A 70 -27.05 44.23 33.70
N GLY A 71 -28.19 43.85 34.29
CA GLY A 71 -28.48 44.09 35.70
C GLY A 71 -27.70 43.17 36.64
N LYS A 72 -27.78 43.40 37.95
CA LYS A 72 -27.24 42.45 38.94
C LYS A 72 -28.08 41.17 38.93
N GLY A 73 -27.43 40.02 38.76
CA GLY A 73 -28.12 38.73 38.75
C GLY A 73 -27.27 37.64 38.10
N THR A 74 -27.80 36.43 38.08
CA THR A 74 -27.23 35.32 37.30
C THR A 74 -28.11 35.09 36.08
N TYR A 75 -27.50 35.11 34.90
CA TYR A 75 -28.19 34.99 33.63
C TYR A 75 -27.57 33.90 32.77
N GLU A 76 -28.42 33.16 32.07
CA GLU A 76 -27.99 32.32 30.97
C GLU A 76 -27.67 33.17 29.75
N TYR A 77 -26.57 32.83 29.08
CA TYR A 77 -26.17 33.40 27.80
C TYR A 77 -26.08 32.32 26.73
N SER A 78 -26.26 32.71 25.47
CA SER A 78 -25.98 31.91 24.28
C SER A 78 -25.11 32.70 23.31
N VAL A 79 -24.16 32.01 22.68
CA VAL A 79 -23.32 32.54 21.59
C VAL A 79 -23.53 31.68 20.36
N THR A 80 -23.95 32.29 19.26
CA THR A 80 -24.21 31.61 17.97
C THR A 80 -23.39 32.23 16.85
N HIS A 81 -22.90 31.38 15.94
CA HIS A 81 -22.17 31.79 14.73
C HIS A 81 -22.35 30.70 13.66
N ASP A 82 -22.34 31.07 12.37
CA ASP A 82 -22.65 30.13 11.27
C ASP A 82 -21.65 28.97 11.16
N THR A 83 -20.39 29.20 11.53
CA THR A 83 -19.29 28.21 11.45
C THR A 83 -18.85 27.63 12.79
N TYR A 84 -19.52 27.96 13.89
CA TYR A 84 -19.24 27.41 15.23
C TYR A 84 -20.48 26.76 15.83
N TYR A 85 -20.29 25.80 16.73
CA TYR A 85 -21.37 25.28 17.54
C TYR A 85 -21.86 26.36 18.50
N GLU A 86 -23.17 26.38 18.74
CA GLU A 86 -23.76 27.22 19.77
C GLU A 86 -23.13 26.91 21.13
N LYS A 87 -22.72 27.96 21.83
CA LYS A 87 -22.19 27.87 23.19
C LYS A 87 -23.14 28.54 24.15
N THR A 88 -23.64 27.78 25.13
CA THR A 88 -24.43 28.30 26.23
C THR A 88 -23.65 28.25 27.54
N GLY A 89 -24.00 29.12 28.48
CA GLY A 89 -23.41 29.17 29.81
C GLY A 89 -24.14 30.12 30.73
N ASN A 90 -23.59 30.33 31.93
CA ASN A 90 -24.12 31.26 32.91
C ASN A 90 -23.08 32.32 33.25
N ILE A 91 -23.54 33.55 33.50
CA ILE A 91 -22.72 34.63 34.05
C ILE A 91 -23.41 35.24 35.28
N THR A 92 -22.63 35.47 36.34
CA THR A 92 -23.09 36.21 37.51
C THR A 92 -22.58 37.64 37.43
N VAL A 93 -23.50 38.58 37.24
CA VAL A 93 -23.24 40.01 37.10
C VAL A 93 -23.36 40.68 38.47
N GLY A 94 -22.28 41.34 38.88
CA GLY A 94 -22.19 42.09 40.14
C GLY A 94 -22.66 43.53 40.01
N THR A 95 -21.99 44.44 40.71
CA THR A 95 -22.25 45.90 40.69
C THR A 95 -21.14 46.70 40.01
N SER A 96 -20.24 46.03 39.28
CA SER A 96 -19.14 46.65 38.54
C SER A 96 -18.97 45.94 37.21
N ALA A 97 -18.39 46.64 36.23
CA ALA A 97 -18.12 46.09 34.91
C ALA A 97 -17.26 44.82 35.01
N THR A 98 -17.53 43.86 34.12
CA THR A 98 -16.85 42.56 34.10
C THR A 98 -16.65 42.06 32.68
N SER A 99 -15.76 41.09 32.51
CA SER A 99 -15.50 40.44 31.23
C SER A 99 -15.57 38.93 31.36
N LEU A 100 -16.11 38.28 30.32
CA LEU A 100 -16.18 36.83 30.21
C LEU A 100 -15.63 36.38 28.85
N THR A 101 -14.61 35.54 28.87
CA THR A 101 -14.15 34.84 27.66
C THR A 101 -15.02 33.61 27.41
N VAL A 102 -15.53 33.48 26.19
CA VAL A 102 -16.35 32.37 25.73
C VAL A 102 -15.62 31.60 24.64
N TYR A 103 -15.32 30.33 24.93
CA TYR A 103 -14.71 29.41 23.98
C TYR A 103 -15.77 28.73 23.12
N VAL A 104 -15.71 28.97 21.81
CA VAL A 104 -16.57 28.32 20.80
C VAL A 104 -15.76 27.27 20.05
N GLU A 105 -16.44 26.26 19.49
CA GLU A 105 -15.79 25.18 18.74
C GLU A 105 -16.34 25.16 17.31
N PRO A 106 -15.49 25.03 16.28
CA PRO A 106 -15.95 25.08 14.89
C PRO A 106 -16.91 23.93 14.62
N ASN A 107 -18.01 24.19 13.91
CA ASN A 107 -19.02 23.18 13.54
C ASN A 107 -18.66 22.42 12.25
N THR A 108 -17.67 22.92 11.52
CA THR A 108 -17.06 22.29 10.35
C THR A 108 -15.56 22.51 10.36
N VAL A 109 -14.79 21.58 9.80
CA VAL A 109 -13.34 21.71 9.61
C VAL A 109 -12.94 21.24 8.22
N GLU A 110 -11.76 21.66 7.75
CA GLU A 110 -11.21 21.21 6.49
C GLU A 110 -10.72 19.76 6.59
N VAL A 111 -11.19 18.92 5.67
CA VAL A 111 -10.76 17.54 5.49
C VAL A 111 -10.12 17.44 4.11
N LYS A 112 -8.81 17.22 4.08
CA LYS A 112 -8.04 16.98 2.87
C LYS A 112 -8.10 15.50 2.52
N PHE A 113 -8.60 15.16 1.35
CA PHE A 113 -8.54 13.81 0.80
C PHE A 113 -7.37 13.71 -0.18
N ILE A 114 -6.60 12.64 -0.05
CA ILE A 114 -5.56 12.24 -1.00
C ILE A 114 -5.94 10.88 -1.56
N VAL A 115 -6.18 10.79 -2.87
CA VAL A 115 -6.60 9.56 -3.54
C VAL A 115 -5.44 8.96 -4.33
N LYS A 116 -5.18 7.66 -4.13
CA LYS A 116 -4.07 6.96 -4.77
C LYS A 116 -4.40 5.53 -5.19
N ASP A 117 -3.70 5.02 -6.21
CA ASP A 117 -3.57 3.60 -6.53
C ASP A 117 -2.13 3.17 -6.27
N GLY A 118 -1.93 2.43 -5.17
CA GLY A 118 -0.58 2.13 -4.68
C GLY A 118 0.19 3.41 -4.35
N THR A 119 1.21 3.72 -5.16
CA THR A 119 2.03 4.94 -5.06
C THR A 119 1.62 6.03 -6.06
N VAL A 120 0.66 5.77 -6.94
CA VAL A 120 0.21 6.70 -7.99
C VAL A 120 -0.89 7.59 -7.44
N LEU A 121 -0.73 8.90 -7.50
CA LEU A 121 -1.75 9.88 -7.14
C LEU A 121 -2.79 9.99 -8.27
N LEU A 122 -4.08 10.00 -7.92
CA LEU A 122 -5.16 9.96 -8.91
C LEU A 122 -5.85 11.31 -9.04
N SER A 123 -5.62 12.00 -10.16
CA SER A 123 -6.39 13.18 -10.56
C SER A 123 -7.78 12.81 -11.08
N GLY A 124 -8.77 13.69 -10.90
CA GLY A 124 -10.14 13.50 -11.40
C GLY A 124 -10.97 12.45 -10.64
N ALA A 125 -10.52 11.98 -9.48
CA ALA A 125 -11.31 11.14 -8.61
C ALA A 125 -12.36 11.99 -7.87
N THR A 126 -13.60 11.53 -7.86
CA THR A 126 -14.71 12.22 -7.20
C THR A 126 -14.90 11.67 -5.79
N ILE A 127 -14.85 12.55 -4.79
CA ILE A 127 -15.13 12.27 -3.38
C ILE A 127 -16.50 12.84 -3.05
N GLN A 128 -17.34 12.05 -2.36
CA GLN A 128 -18.57 12.54 -1.74
C GLN A 128 -18.51 12.28 -0.23
N CYS A 129 -18.76 13.31 0.58
CA CYS A 129 -18.73 13.24 2.06
C CYS A 129 -19.59 14.38 2.64
N ASP A 130 -20.44 14.09 3.63
CA ASP A 130 -21.30 15.10 4.31
C ASP A 130 -22.13 15.96 3.32
N GLY A 131 -22.63 15.33 2.24
CA GLY A 131 -23.39 15.99 1.18
C GLY A 131 -22.58 16.91 0.27
N LYS A 132 -21.24 16.95 0.43
CA LYS A 132 -20.32 17.74 -0.39
C LYS A 132 -19.59 16.86 -1.39
N THR A 133 -19.25 17.45 -2.53
CA THR A 133 -18.52 16.79 -3.61
C THR A 133 -17.20 17.50 -3.86
N GLY A 134 -16.12 16.75 -3.96
CA GLY A 134 -14.79 17.24 -4.35
C GLY A 134 -14.23 16.40 -5.49
N ILE A 135 -13.43 17.02 -6.35
CA ILE A 135 -12.70 16.33 -7.41
C ILE A 135 -11.22 16.54 -7.15
N THR A 136 -10.42 15.48 -7.23
CA THR A 136 -8.99 15.58 -7.04
C THR A 136 -8.30 16.31 -8.19
N ASP A 137 -7.31 17.12 -7.84
CA ASP A 137 -6.43 17.80 -8.80
C ASP A 137 -5.29 16.90 -9.31
N ALA A 138 -4.34 17.47 -10.06
CA ALA A 138 -3.17 16.77 -10.58
C ALA A 138 -2.26 16.13 -9.51
N SER A 139 -2.36 16.58 -8.25
CA SER A 139 -1.66 15.99 -7.11
C SER A 139 -2.46 14.91 -6.39
N GLY A 140 -3.65 14.57 -6.91
CA GLY A 140 -4.54 13.58 -6.31
C GLY A 140 -5.25 14.10 -5.06
N GLU A 141 -5.36 15.41 -4.90
CA GLU A 141 -5.83 16.06 -3.67
C GLU A 141 -7.14 16.83 -3.88
N THR A 142 -8.01 16.81 -2.87
CA THR A 142 -9.18 17.70 -2.78
C THR A 142 -9.48 18.02 -1.32
N THR A 143 -10.06 19.18 -1.02
CA THR A 143 -10.41 19.57 0.35
C THR A 143 -11.90 19.84 0.46
N LEU A 144 -12.54 19.24 1.45
CA LEU A 144 -13.94 19.45 1.79
C LEU A 144 -14.06 20.05 3.19
N VAL A 145 -14.95 21.02 3.37
CA VAL A 145 -15.28 21.57 4.69
C VAL A 145 -16.39 20.72 5.30
N ILE A 146 -16.06 19.81 6.21
CA ILE A 146 -16.96 18.74 6.68
C ILE A 146 -17.34 18.98 8.15
N GLY A 147 -18.56 18.61 8.55
CA GLY A 147 -19.02 18.79 9.93
C GLY A 147 -18.08 18.16 10.97
N SER A 148 -17.79 18.84 12.07
CA SER A 148 -16.87 18.36 13.11
C SER A 148 -17.57 17.50 14.16
N LYS A 149 -16.80 16.91 15.07
CA LYS A 149 -17.26 16.08 16.21
C LYS A 149 -18.15 14.87 15.84
N LYS A 150 -18.06 14.38 14.61
CA LYS A 150 -18.83 13.22 14.15
C LYS A 150 -18.03 12.38 13.16
N THR A 151 -18.49 11.15 12.95
CA THR A 151 -17.98 10.28 11.89
C THR A 151 -18.84 10.46 10.66
N HIS A 152 -18.19 10.56 9.50
CA HIS A 152 -18.84 10.63 8.20
C HIS A 152 -18.41 9.46 7.35
N GLU A 153 -19.37 8.82 6.71
CA GLU A 153 -19.09 7.97 5.57
C GLU A 153 -18.69 8.85 4.39
N TYR A 154 -17.67 8.42 3.65
CA TYR A 154 -17.27 9.03 2.40
C TYR A 154 -17.17 7.95 1.31
N THR A 155 -17.46 8.35 0.08
CA THR A 155 -17.29 7.51 -1.10
C THR A 155 -16.31 8.14 -2.07
N VAL A 156 -15.47 7.33 -2.70
CA VAL A 156 -14.56 7.75 -3.78
C VAL A 156 -14.85 6.95 -5.03
N SER A 157 -15.02 7.64 -6.16
CA SER A 157 -15.30 7.04 -7.47
C SER A 157 -14.45 7.69 -8.57
N LYS A 158 -13.94 6.87 -9.49
CA LYS A 158 -13.23 7.29 -10.71
C LYS A 158 -13.49 6.23 -11.78
N ASN A 159 -13.74 6.65 -13.02
CA ASN A 159 -13.95 5.71 -14.12
C ASN A 159 -12.74 4.77 -14.28
N GLY A 160 -12.99 3.47 -14.47
CA GLY A 160 -11.95 2.44 -14.55
C GLY A 160 -11.42 1.95 -13.20
N TYR A 161 -11.91 2.45 -12.06
CA TYR A 161 -11.49 2.02 -10.73
C TYR A 161 -12.66 1.48 -9.92
N PHE A 162 -12.38 0.52 -9.03
CA PHE A 162 -13.34 0.11 -8.00
C PHE A 162 -13.65 1.27 -7.07
N SER A 163 -14.94 1.54 -6.84
CA SER A 163 -15.36 2.56 -5.88
C SER A 163 -14.99 2.15 -4.45
N VAL A 164 -14.68 3.14 -3.63
CA VAL A 164 -14.31 2.96 -2.21
C VAL A 164 -15.38 3.61 -1.36
N THR A 165 -15.80 2.92 -0.30
CA THR A 165 -16.65 3.47 0.76
C THR A 165 -15.99 3.20 2.09
N ASP A 166 -15.76 4.25 2.88
CA ASP A 166 -15.11 4.16 4.18
C ASP A 166 -15.53 5.34 5.07
N ASN A 167 -15.01 5.41 6.30
CA ASN A 167 -15.40 6.41 7.29
C ASN A 167 -14.24 7.31 7.70
N VAL A 168 -14.55 8.57 8.00
CA VAL A 168 -13.62 9.52 8.63
C VAL A 168 -14.23 10.09 9.90
N THR A 169 -13.52 9.96 11.03
CA THR A 169 -13.86 10.66 12.28
C THR A 169 -13.25 12.06 12.25
N VAL A 170 -14.10 13.08 12.26
CA VAL A 170 -13.69 14.47 12.15
C VAL A 170 -13.75 15.13 13.53
N SER A 171 -12.60 15.63 13.99
CA SER A 171 -12.45 16.34 15.28
C SER A 171 -12.56 17.86 15.07
N LEU A 172 -11.84 18.66 15.85
CA LEU A 172 -11.89 20.13 15.82
C LEU A 172 -10.75 20.79 15.02
N THR A 173 -9.86 19.99 14.44
CA THR A 173 -8.73 20.44 13.63
C THR A 173 -8.78 19.80 12.26
N ALA A 174 -8.13 20.44 11.29
CA ALA A 174 -8.00 19.88 9.96
C ALA A 174 -7.36 18.48 10.00
N ILE A 175 -7.78 17.61 9.09
CA ILE A 175 -7.32 16.23 8.99
C ILE A 175 -7.06 15.86 7.53
N THR A 176 -6.11 14.95 7.31
CA THR A 176 -5.85 14.34 5.99
C THR A 176 -6.30 12.88 5.98
N VAL A 177 -7.10 12.52 4.97
CA VAL A 177 -7.58 11.16 4.71
C VAL A 177 -6.89 10.63 3.46
N ASN A 178 -6.27 9.44 3.57
CA ASN A 178 -5.68 8.75 2.43
C ASN A 178 -6.64 7.67 1.94
N ALA A 179 -7.25 7.86 0.78
CA ALA A 179 -8.12 6.87 0.17
C ALA A 179 -7.35 6.07 -0.89
N ALA A 180 -7.33 4.74 -0.77
CA ALA A 180 -6.67 3.85 -1.72
C ALA A 180 -7.70 3.25 -2.68
N MET A 181 -7.61 3.58 -3.96
CA MET A 181 -8.39 2.96 -5.04
C MET A 181 -7.57 1.87 -5.73
N ARG A 182 -8.27 0.92 -6.36
CA ARG A 182 -7.66 -0.13 -7.18
C ARG A 182 -8.22 -0.05 -8.59
N LEU A 183 -7.34 -0.03 -9.58
CA LEU A 183 -7.73 -0.10 -11.00
C LEU A 183 -8.52 -1.39 -11.26
N ASP A 184 -9.67 -1.28 -11.90
CA ASP A 184 -10.42 -2.40 -12.44
C ASP A 184 -9.89 -2.74 -13.82
N ILE A 185 -8.67 -3.31 -13.86
CA ILE A 185 -7.93 -3.52 -15.11
C ILE A 185 -8.70 -4.39 -16.10
N GLU A 186 -9.45 -5.38 -15.61
CA GLU A 186 -10.23 -6.29 -16.47
C GLU A 186 -11.37 -5.56 -17.20
N SER A 187 -11.91 -4.46 -16.64
CA SER A 187 -12.93 -3.65 -17.32
C SER A 187 -12.42 -2.98 -18.61
N PHE A 188 -11.10 -2.86 -18.77
CA PHE A 188 -10.46 -2.35 -19.99
C PHE A 188 -10.09 -3.44 -20.98
N LYS A 189 -10.23 -4.73 -20.65
CA LYS A 189 -9.75 -5.79 -21.54
C LYS A 189 -10.55 -5.79 -22.86
N PRO A 190 -9.91 -5.55 -24.01
CA PRO A 190 -10.60 -5.55 -25.29
C PRO A 190 -10.95 -6.98 -25.72
N ILE A 191 -11.85 -7.09 -26.70
CA ILE A 191 -12.09 -8.36 -27.39
C ILE A 191 -10.87 -8.67 -28.25
N GLU A 192 -10.33 -9.89 -28.11
CA GLU A 192 -9.23 -10.36 -28.95
C GLU A 192 -9.66 -10.36 -30.42
N ASN A 193 -8.89 -9.69 -31.26
CA ASN A 193 -9.23 -9.45 -32.67
C ASN A 193 -8.07 -9.76 -33.64
N GLY A 194 -7.00 -10.39 -33.15
CA GLY A 194 -5.81 -10.72 -33.94
C GLY A 194 -4.83 -9.56 -34.12
N ASN A 195 -5.12 -8.37 -33.60
CA ASN A 195 -4.17 -7.26 -33.52
C ASN A 195 -3.29 -7.37 -32.28
N ILE A 196 -2.15 -6.70 -32.28
CA ILE A 196 -1.43 -6.41 -31.03
C ILE A 196 -2.30 -5.41 -30.26
N GLN A 197 -2.60 -5.68 -29.00
CA GLN A 197 -3.49 -4.86 -28.18
C GLN A 197 -2.81 -4.45 -26.87
N MET A 198 -2.77 -3.14 -26.57
CA MET A 198 -2.16 -2.57 -25.36
C MET A 198 -3.07 -1.53 -24.71
N LEU A 199 -2.93 -1.34 -23.40
CA LEU A 199 -3.48 -0.20 -22.66
C LEU A 199 -2.33 0.72 -22.24
N VAL A 200 -2.42 1.99 -22.61
CA VAL A 200 -1.42 3.02 -22.26
C VAL A 200 -2.02 4.12 -21.38
N THR A 201 -1.16 4.87 -20.69
CA THR A 201 -1.52 6.05 -19.90
C THR A 201 -0.50 7.16 -20.04
N GLY A 202 -0.97 8.40 -19.91
CA GLY A 202 -0.18 9.62 -20.05
C GLY A 202 -0.46 10.37 -21.36
N GLU A 203 -0.20 11.68 -21.35
CA GLU A 203 -0.51 12.56 -22.49
C GLU A 203 0.39 12.30 -23.69
N ASN A 204 1.66 11.94 -23.49
CA ASN A 204 2.62 11.76 -24.58
C ASN A 204 3.13 10.33 -24.61
N ILE A 205 2.72 9.59 -25.63
CA ILE A 205 3.04 8.17 -25.81
C ILE A 205 3.98 8.02 -27.00
N SER A 206 4.96 7.13 -26.83
CA SER A 206 5.88 6.74 -27.89
C SER A 206 5.92 5.22 -27.96
N LEU A 207 5.77 4.65 -29.16
CA LEU A 207 5.90 3.21 -29.41
C LEU A 207 7.17 2.92 -30.21
N TYR A 208 7.88 1.86 -29.84
CA TYR A 208 8.83 1.20 -30.72
C TYR A 208 8.12 0.09 -31.46
N VAL A 209 8.22 0.09 -32.80
CA VAL A 209 7.70 -0.99 -33.65
C VAL A 209 8.81 -1.43 -34.59
N THR A 210 9.08 -2.73 -34.64
CA THR A 210 9.97 -3.35 -35.62
C THR A 210 9.14 -4.27 -36.50
N SER A 211 9.23 -4.10 -37.81
CA SER A 211 8.56 -4.95 -38.80
C SER A 211 9.39 -5.04 -40.08
N ASP A 212 9.31 -6.15 -40.80
CA ASP A 212 9.92 -6.28 -42.13
C ASP A 212 8.98 -5.78 -43.25
N ALA A 213 7.73 -5.50 -42.92
CA ALA A 213 6.71 -4.97 -43.83
C ALA A 213 6.37 -3.49 -43.56
N THR A 214 5.56 -2.92 -44.44
CA THR A 214 5.18 -1.48 -44.42
C THR A 214 3.67 -1.26 -44.47
N ASP A 215 2.87 -2.22 -44.01
CA ASP A 215 1.41 -2.21 -44.11
C ASP A 215 0.69 -2.33 -42.75
N TYR A 216 1.44 -2.40 -41.65
CA TYR A 216 0.88 -2.28 -40.30
C TYR A 216 0.35 -0.85 -40.05
N ILE A 217 -0.68 -0.77 -39.21
CA ILE A 217 -1.35 0.47 -38.84
C ILE A 217 -1.45 0.52 -37.33
N ILE A 218 -0.97 1.60 -36.72
CA ILE A 218 -1.11 1.86 -35.29
C ILE A 218 -2.37 2.69 -35.12
N SER A 219 -3.37 2.14 -34.44
CA SER A 219 -4.55 2.87 -34.00
C SER A 219 -4.37 3.29 -32.56
N TRP A 220 -4.46 4.58 -32.29
CA TRP A 220 -4.24 5.15 -30.96
C TRP A 220 -5.49 5.15 -30.07
N GLY A 221 -6.61 4.61 -30.55
CA GLY A 221 -7.84 4.44 -29.77
C GLY A 221 -8.67 5.73 -29.58
N ASP A 222 -8.16 6.88 -30.03
CA ASP A 222 -8.87 8.16 -30.03
C ASP A 222 -9.42 8.54 -31.43
N GLY A 223 -9.38 7.61 -32.37
CA GLY A 223 -9.78 7.78 -33.76
C GLY A 223 -8.65 8.20 -34.70
N THR A 224 -7.45 8.46 -34.18
CA THR A 224 -6.26 8.71 -35.00
C THR A 224 -5.48 7.43 -35.29
N GLU A 225 -4.74 7.44 -36.40
CA GLU A 225 -3.93 6.31 -36.85
C GLU A 225 -2.60 6.79 -37.44
N ASP A 226 -1.54 6.02 -37.20
CA ASP A 226 -0.28 6.12 -37.91
C ASP A 226 -0.07 4.91 -38.81
N HIS A 227 0.32 5.16 -40.06
CA HIS A 227 0.69 4.12 -41.00
C HIS A 227 2.19 3.85 -40.95
N ALA A 228 2.58 2.59 -41.22
CA ALA A 228 3.98 2.24 -41.38
C ALA A 228 4.66 3.11 -42.45
N VAL A 229 5.82 3.70 -42.12
CA VAL A 229 6.58 4.59 -43.03
C VAL A 229 7.78 3.90 -43.68
N GLY A 230 8.04 2.65 -43.31
CA GLY A 230 9.14 1.85 -43.81
C GLY A 230 9.37 0.59 -42.96
N PRO A 231 10.25 -0.33 -43.41
CA PRO A 231 10.64 -1.50 -42.64
C PRO A 231 11.68 -1.13 -41.57
N GLY A 232 11.98 -2.10 -40.70
CA GLY A 232 12.94 -1.99 -39.62
C GLY A 232 12.33 -1.42 -38.34
N LYS A 233 13.19 -0.97 -37.42
CA LYS A 233 12.80 -0.42 -36.13
C LYS A 233 12.47 1.07 -36.26
N LEU A 234 11.21 1.41 -36.04
CA LEU A 234 10.68 2.76 -36.09
C LEU A 234 10.13 3.20 -34.73
N THR A 235 9.98 4.51 -34.57
CA THR A 235 9.36 5.13 -33.39
C THR A 235 8.17 5.96 -33.85
N TYR A 236 7.05 5.81 -33.15
CA TYR A 236 5.82 6.55 -33.40
C TYR A 236 5.44 7.30 -32.13
N ASP A 237 5.23 8.60 -32.26
CA ASP A 237 4.91 9.50 -31.15
C ASP A 237 3.49 10.02 -31.33
N HIS A 238 2.70 10.01 -30.25
CA HIS A 238 1.33 10.48 -30.23
C HIS A 238 1.03 11.28 -28.96
N THR A 239 0.16 12.27 -29.08
CA THR A 239 -0.25 13.12 -27.97
C THR A 239 -1.77 13.05 -27.79
N TYR A 240 -2.21 12.61 -26.61
CA TYR A 240 -3.60 12.63 -26.18
C TYR A 240 -3.95 13.94 -25.48
N ASP A 241 -5.23 14.30 -25.48
CA ASP A 241 -5.76 15.49 -24.80
C ASP A 241 -5.77 15.37 -23.26
N ASN A 242 -5.53 14.18 -22.72
CA ASN A 242 -5.50 13.91 -21.29
C ASN A 242 -4.56 12.73 -20.96
N SER A 243 -4.35 12.50 -19.66
CA SER A 243 -3.51 11.41 -19.14
C SER A 243 -4.28 10.15 -18.73
N ASP A 244 -5.55 10.00 -19.13
CA ASP A 244 -6.35 8.82 -18.84
C ASP A 244 -5.82 7.58 -19.60
N PHE A 245 -6.59 6.49 -19.58
CA PHE A 245 -6.23 5.24 -20.23
C PHE A 245 -6.72 5.19 -21.67
N HIS A 246 -5.85 4.79 -22.58
CA HIS A 246 -6.15 4.69 -24.01
C HIS A 246 -5.80 3.32 -24.55
N GLN A 247 -6.67 2.75 -25.39
CA GLN A 247 -6.39 1.49 -26.08
C GLN A 247 -5.51 1.77 -27.31
N VAL A 248 -4.45 1.00 -27.45
CA VAL A 248 -3.60 1.04 -28.64
C VAL A 248 -3.67 -0.31 -29.33
N GLU A 249 -3.93 -0.29 -30.62
CA GLU A 249 -3.90 -1.49 -31.46
C GLU A 249 -2.90 -1.37 -32.60
N ILE A 250 -2.15 -2.43 -32.89
CA ILE A 250 -1.37 -2.53 -34.14
C ILE A 250 -2.05 -3.56 -35.03
N LYS A 251 -2.66 -3.07 -36.10
CA LYS A 251 -3.36 -3.82 -37.15
C LYS A 251 -2.38 -4.34 -38.19
N ASN A 252 -2.77 -5.36 -38.96
CA ASN A 252 -1.92 -6.02 -39.97
C ASN A 252 -0.53 -6.37 -39.40
N CYS A 253 -0.51 -6.94 -38.20
CA CYS A 253 0.70 -7.08 -37.41
C CYS A 253 1.51 -8.35 -37.70
N SER A 254 1.17 -9.13 -38.73
CA SER A 254 1.81 -10.43 -39.00
C SER A 254 3.32 -10.33 -39.12
N ASP A 255 3.84 -9.27 -39.73
CA ASP A 255 5.28 -9.07 -39.94
C ASP A 255 5.94 -8.23 -38.83
N VAL A 256 5.17 -7.81 -37.81
CA VAL A 256 5.70 -7.11 -36.64
C VAL A 256 6.41 -8.11 -35.73
N THR A 257 7.68 -7.85 -35.46
CA THR A 257 8.57 -8.72 -34.66
C THR A 257 8.92 -8.13 -33.30
N TYR A 258 8.64 -6.85 -33.08
CA TYR A 258 8.79 -6.20 -31.77
C TYR A 258 7.86 -5.00 -31.67
N ALA A 259 7.08 -4.89 -30.60
CA ALA A 259 6.25 -3.72 -30.34
C ALA A 259 6.08 -3.49 -28.84
N ILE A 260 6.45 -2.31 -28.35
CA ILE A 260 6.29 -1.91 -26.94
C ILE A 260 6.35 -0.38 -26.79
N THR A 261 5.81 0.17 -25.70
CA THR A 261 6.05 1.57 -25.35
C THR A 261 7.53 1.85 -25.08
N LYS A 262 8.01 2.99 -25.54
CA LYS A 262 9.38 3.47 -25.29
C LYS A 262 9.59 3.86 -23.84
N ARG A 263 8.57 4.43 -23.19
CA ARG A 263 8.57 4.77 -21.77
C ARG A 263 7.92 3.66 -20.96
N SER A 264 8.62 3.15 -19.95
CA SER A 264 8.14 2.05 -19.10
C SER A 264 6.97 2.46 -18.21
N LEU A 265 6.84 3.76 -17.90
CA LEU A 265 5.75 4.34 -17.12
C LEU A 265 4.45 4.55 -17.91
N SER A 266 4.45 4.26 -19.21
CA SER A 266 3.29 4.51 -20.06
C SER A 266 2.45 3.27 -20.35
N LEU A 267 2.99 2.06 -20.17
CA LEU A 267 2.28 0.82 -20.46
C LEU A 267 1.60 0.29 -19.19
N VAL A 268 0.29 0.11 -19.26
CA VAL A 268 -0.55 -0.36 -18.16
C VAL A 268 -0.93 -1.81 -18.34
N ALA A 269 -1.22 -2.21 -19.58
CA ALA A 269 -1.45 -3.60 -19.93
C ALA A 269 -0.97 -3.93 -21.34
N TYR A 270 -0.55 -5.17 -21.53
CA TYR A 270 -0.30 -5.75 -22.85
C TYR A 270 -1.22 -6.95 -23.02
N TRP A 271 -2.34 -6.74 -23.71
CA TRP A 271 -3.46 -7.67 -23.74
C TRP A 271 -3.15 -8.91 -24.58
N ASP A 272 -2.71 -8.70 -25.81
CA ASP A 272 -2.38 -9.77 -26.76
C ASP A 272 -1.32 -9.30 -27.77
N LEU A 273 -0.52 -10.25 -28.27
CA LEU A 273 0.37 -10.04 -29.41
C LEU A 273 -0.38 -10.15 -30.75
N GLY A 274 -1.64 -10.58 -30.74
CA GLY A 274 -2.40 -10.89 -31.95
C GLY A 274 -1.73 -11.99 -32.78
N ASN A 275 -1.80 -11.82 -34.09
CA ASN A 275 -1.18 -12.69 -35.09
C ASN A 275 0.27 -12.31 -35.42
N SER A 276 0.90 -11.46 -34.61
CA SER A 276 2.26 -10.99 -34.85
C SER A 276 3.33 -12.03 -34.52
N ASN A 277 4.54 -11.75 -34.99
CA ASN A 277 5.75 -12.49 -34.65
C ASN A 277 6.53 -11.80 -33.50
N VAL A 278 5.87 -10.96 -32.70
CA VAL A 278 6.52 -10.24 -31.59
C VAL A 278 7.13 -11.23 -30.61
N ASN A 279 8.42 -11.08 -30.31
CA ASN A 279 9.14 -11.87 -29.31
C ASN A 279 10.15 -11.00 -28.56
N ASN A 280 10.85 -11.59 -27.60
CA ASN A 280 11.96 -10.96 -26.87
C ASN A 280 11.56 -9.66 -26.13
N LEU A 281 10.29 -9.55 -25.72
CA LEU A 281 9.82 -8.46 -24.88
C LEU A 281 10.49 -8.53 -23.49
N ASN A 282 10.78 -7.35 -22.92
CA ASN A 282 11.30 -7.21 -21.57
C ASN A 282 10.62 -6.02 -20.88
N PHE A 283 9.97 -6.30 -19.76
CA PHE A 283 9.17 -5.36 -18.98
C PHE A 283 9.86 -4.96 -17.67
N SER A 284 11.16 -5.18 -17.51
CA SER A 284 11.89 -4.76 -16.32
C SER A 284 11.73 -3.25 -16.09
N GLY A 285 11.22 -2.86 -14.92
CA GLY A 285 10.99 -1.47 -14.54
C GLY A 285 9.73 -0.83 -15.15
N PHE A 286 8.85 -1.61 -15.77
CA PHE A 286 7.52 -1.16 -16.19
C PHE A 286 6.59 -1.13 -14.98
N SER A 287 6.83 -0.17 -14.07
CA SER A 287 6.13 -0.09 -12.78
C SER A 287 4.65 0.22 -12.90
N MET A 288 4.15 0.66 -14.07
CA MET A 288 2.71 0.84 -14.34
C MET A 288 2.04 -0.41 -14.93
N LEU A 289 2.81 -1.41 -15.36
CA LEU A 289 2.28 -2.63 -15.97
C LEU A 289 1.57 -3.48 -14.91
N LYS A 290 0.25 -3.62 -15.04
CA LYS A 290 -0.65 -4.32 -14.12
C LYS A 290 -1.19 -5.63 -14.69
N TYR A 291 -1.19 -5.78 -16.02
CA TYR A 291 -1.67 -6.98 -16.71
C TYR A 291 -0.80 -7.32 -17.93
N VAL A 292 -0.57 -8.60 -18.16
CA VAL A 292 -0.07 -9.14 -19.44
C VAL A 292 -0.91 -10.34 -19.86
N GLY A 293 -1.14 -10.51 -21.15
CA GLY A 293 -1.62 -11.77 -21.72
C GLY A 293 -0.48 -12.77 -21.94
N LEU A 294 -0.62 -13.67 -22.90
CA LEU A 294 0.42 -14.62 -23.31
C LEU A 294 1.51 -13.95 -24.18
N VAL A 295 2.12 -12.90 -23.63
CA VAL A 295 3.09 -12.02 -24.31
C VAL A 295 4.43 -12.67 -24.62
N LEU A 296 4.63 -13.92 -24.20
CA LEU A 296 5.82 -14.73 -24.47
C LEU A 296 5.52 -15.94 -25.37
N LYS A 297 4.31 -16.03 -25.95
CA LYS A 297 3.89 -17.20 -26.76
C LYS A 297 4.78 -17.46 -27.98
N ASN A 298 5.52 -16.45 -28.46
CA ASN A 298 6.41 -16.58 -29.61
C ASN A 298 7.89 -16.80 -29.21
N ASP A 299 8.24 -16.78 -27.92
CA ASP A 299 9.63 -16.90 -27.43
C ASP A 299 10.11 -18.37 -27.37
N THR A 300 10.10 -19.08 -28.49
CA THR A 300 10.45 -20.52 -28.57
C THR A 300 11.95 -20.79 -28.48
N GLU A 301 12.78 -19.85 -28.93
CA GLU A 301 14.24 -19.97 -29.00
C GLU A 301 14.98 -19.16 -27.93
N ARG A 302 14.28 -18.29 -27.19
CA ARG A 302 14.88 -17.41 -26.20
C ARG A 302 15.40 -18.20 -25.01
N GLN A 303 16.69 -18.01 -24.71
CA GLN A 303 17.34 -18.72 -23.61
C GLN A 303 17.23 -18.00 -22.26
N SER A 304 17.18 -16.67 -22.24
CA SER A 304 17.21 -15.90 -20.99
C SER A 304 16.02 -14.98 -20.86
N PHE A 305 15.23 -15.19 -19.81
CA PHE A 305 14.13 -14.35 -19.37
C PHE A 305 14.48 -13.59 -18.09
N SER A 306 15.78 -13.43 -17.83
CA SER A 306 16.25 -12.80 -16.60
C SER A 306 15.62 -11.42 -16.44
N TYR A 307 14.99 -11.19 -15.29
CA TYR A 307 14.34 -9.92 -14.93
C TYR A 307 13.20 -9.48 -15.86
N CYS A 308 12.61 -10.39 -16.65
CA CYS A 308 11.64 -10.02 -17.69
C CYS A 308 10.44 -9.21 -17.18
N PHE A 309 9.94 -9.45 -15.97
CA PHE A 309 8.86 -8.69 -15.33
C PHE A 309 9.29 -8.04 -14.00
N ASN A 310 10.59 -7.87 -13.80
CA ASN A 310 11.14 -7.34 -12.56
C ASN A 310 10.68 -5.89 -12.30
N ASN A 311 10.31 -5.56 -11.06
CA ASN A 311 9.81 -4.23 -10.66
C ASN A 311 8.59 -3.76 -11.49
N THR A 312 7.65 -4.68 -11.78
CA THR A 312 6.34 -4.36 -12.39
C THR A 312 5.23 -4.36 -11.33
N SER A 313 4.07 -3.82 -11.67
CA SER A 313 2.87 -3.84 -10.81
C SER A 313 1.94 -5.03 -11.13
N LEU A 314 2.44 -6.09 -11.76
CA LEU A 314 1.66 -7.29 -12.05
C LEU A 314 1.12 -7.89 -10.75
N THR A 315 -0.17 -8.26 -10.75
CA THR A 315 -0.86 -8.86 -9.60
C THR A 315 -1.14 -10.35 -9.77
N SER A 316 -1.04 -10.85 -11.00
CA SER A 316 -1.26 -12.24 -11.40
C SER A 316 -0.30 -12.63 -12.53
N ILE A 317 -0.13 -13.94 -12.72
CA ILE A 317 0.58 -14.52 -13.85
C ILE A 317 -0.46 -15.26 -14.70
N PRO A 318 -0.55 -15.02 -16.02
CA PRO A 318 -1.40 -15.79 -16.91
C PRO A 318 -1.05 -17.28 -16.90
N GLN A 319 -2.06 -18.15 -16.86
CA GLN A 319 -1.86 -19.58 -17.07
C GLN A 319 -1.23 -19.81 -18.45
N GLY A 320 -0.14 -20.57 -18.50
CA GLY A 320 0.55 -20.90 -19.74
C GLY A 320 1.47 -19.81 -20.29
N LEU A 321 1.75 -18.73 -19.53
CA LEU A 321 2.64 -17.64 -19.96
C LEU A 321 3.99 -18.13 -20.52
N LEU A 322 4.54 -19.22 -19.99
CA LEU A 322 5.85 -19.76 -20.35
C LEU A 322 5.78 -21.07 -21.14
N ASP A 323 4.60 -21.53 -21.57
CA ASP A 323 4.43 -22.86 -22.16
C ASP A 323 5.23 -23.06 -23.46
N ASN A 324 5.45 -21.99 -24.21
CA ASN A 324 6.24 -22.04 -25.45
C ASN A 324 7.74 -21.75 -25.24
N CYS A 325 8.16 -21.37 -24.02
CA CYS A 325 9.53 -20.96 -23.70
C CYS A 325 10.46 -22.16 -23.46
N VAL A 326 10.49 -23.11 -24.38
CA VAL A 326 11.18 -24.42 -24.24
C VAL A 326 12.71 -24.32 -24.24
N ALA A 327 13.27 -23.28 -24.87
CA ALA A 327 14.70 -23.01 -24.88
C ALA A 327 15.20 -22.28 -23.62
N ALA A 328 14.32 -21.90 -22.69
CA ALA A 328 14.67 -21.12 -21.51
C ALA A 328 15.70 -21.86 -20.63
N THR A 329 16.88 -21.26 -20.45
CA THR A 329 17.94 -21.73 -19.55
C THR A 329 18.04 -20.89 -18.28
N SER A 330 17.58 -19.63 -18.30
CA SER A 330 17.56 -18.73 -17.15
C SER A 330 16.21 -18.05 -16.95
N LEU A 331 15.64 -18.25 -15.77
CA LEU A 331 14.45 -17.57 -15.25
C LEU A 331 14.80 -16.70 -14.03
N SER A 332 16.05 -16.23 -13.96
CA SER A 332 16.54 -15.45 -12.81
C SER A 332 15.77 -14.13 -12.66
N GLY A 333 15.16 -13.91 -11.50
CA GLY A 333 14.48 -12.65 -11.20
C GLY A 333 13.27 -12.35 -12.08
N ILE A 334 12.72 -13.34 -12.79
CA ILE A 334 11.66 -13.13 -13.78
C ILE A 334 10.47 -12.33 -13.22
N PHE A 335 10.03 -12.60 -11.99
CA PHE A 335 8.92 -11.89 -11.32
C PHE A 335 9.38 -11.12 -10.07
N ARG A 336 10.66 -10.76 -9.98
CA ARG A 336 11.24 -10.09 -8.81
C ARG A 336 10.54 -8.74 -8.54
N ASN A 337 10.24 -8.47 -7.28
CA ASN A 337 9.60 -7.23 -6.80
C ASN A 337 8.30 -6.88 -7.56
N THR A 338 7.44 -7.88 -7.76
CA THR A 338 6.10 -7.70 -8.32
C THR A 338 5.03 -7.85 -7.25
N LEU A 339 3.79 -7.49 -7.57
CA LEU A 339 2.65 -7.64 -6.66
C LEU A 339 1.91 -8.98 -6.85
N ILE A 340 2.55 -9.95 -7.51
CA ILE A 340 1.98 -11.27 -7.77
C ILE A 340 1.69 -11.98 -6.45
N SER A 341 0.46 -12.48 -6.31
CA SER A 341 -0.06 -13.09 -5.09
C SER A 341 -0.30 -14.60 -5.19
N SER A 342 -0.24 -15.17 -6.40
CA SER A 342 -0.40 -16.60 -6.66
C SER A 342 0.47 -17.06 -7.83
N ILE A 343 0.81 -18.35 -7.82
CA ILE A 343 1.60 -19.00 -8.89
C ILE A 343 0.67 -19.98 -9.62
N PRO A 344 0.51 -19.88 -10.95
CA PRO A 344 -0.21 -20.87 -11.73
C PRO A 344 0.42 -22.26 -11.63
N VAL A 345 -0.41 -23.30 -11.58
CA VAL A 345 0.07 -24.68 -11.64
C VAL A 345 0.74 -24.94 -12.99
N GLY A 346 1.88 -25.61 -12.98
CA GLY A 346 2.64 -25.95 -14.19
C GLY A 346 3.38 -24.78 -14.84
N LEU A 347 3.51 -23.63 -14.17
CA LEU A 347 4.14 -22.42 -14.73
C LEU A 347 5.51 -22.67 -15.40
N PHE A 348 6.30 -23.63 -14.90
CA PHE A 348 7.63 -23.94 -15.42
C PHE A 348 7.74 -25.31 -16.12
N ASP A 349 6.61 -25.98 -16.38
CA ASP A 349 6.62 -27.37 -16.84
C ASP A 349 7.31 -27.54 -18.21
N HIS A 350 7.17 -26.54 -19.09
CA HIS A 350 7.76 -26.55 -20.43
C HIS A 350 9.17 -25.95 -20.48
N CYS A 351 9.64 -25.28 -19.42
CA CYS A 351 10.99 -24.72 -19.33
C CYS A 351 12.01 -25.79 -18.89
N THR A 352 12.04 -26.94 -19.55
CA THR A 352 12.81 -28.11 -19.12
C THR A 352 14.33 -27.90 -19.12
N ASN A 353 14.81 -26.92 -19.89
CA ASN A 353 16.22 -26.53 -19.96
C ASN A 353 16.63 -25.52 -18.86
N ALA A 354 15.69 -25.07 -18.03
CA ALA A 354 15.95 -24.06 -17.02
C ALA A 354 16.96 -24.56 -15.99
N SER A 355 18.07 -23.82 -15.87
CA SER A 355 19.20 -24.12 -15.00
C SER A 355 19.26 -23.21 -13.77
N THR A 356 18.56 -22.09 -13.78
CA THR A 356 18.54 -21.13 -12.65
C THR A 356 17.18 -20.46 -12.50
N PHE A 357 16.74 -20.40 -11.23
CA PHE A 357 15.55 -19.71 -10.74
C PHE A 357 15.93 -18.70 -9.65
N LYS A 358 17.18 -18.23 -9.67
CA LYS A 358 17.69 -17.26 -8.70
C LYS A 358 16.75 -16.05 -8.64
N SER A 359 16.28 -15.69 -7.45
CA SER A 359 15.36 -14.55 -7.24
C SER A 359 14.04 -14.60 -8.01
N ALA A 360 13.61 -15.74 -8.58
CA ALA A 360 12.46 -15.79 -9.50
C ALA A 360 11.19 -15.14 -8.96
N PHE A 361 10.90 -15.32 -7.66
CA PHE A 361 9.77 -14.72 -6.94
C PHE A 361 10.21 -13.84 -5.75
N GLU A 362 11.46 -13.37 -5.73
CA GLU A 362 11.96 -12.51 -4.66
C GLU A 362 11.10 -11.25 -4.56
N GLY A 363 10.64 -10.92 -3.34
CA GLY A 363 9.87 -9.70 -3.08
C GLY A 363 8.43 -9.70 -3.63
N THR A 364 7.88 -10.87 -3.95
CA THR A 364 6.48 -11.02 -4.36
C THR A 364 5.53 -11.17 -3.17
N LEU A 365 4.22 -11.09 -3.42
CA LEU A 365 3.17 -11.22 -2.41
C LEU A 365 2.63 -12.66 -2.28
N ILE A 366 3.27 -13.65 -2.91
CA ILE A 366 2.83 -15.05 -2.87
C ILE A 366 2.77 -15.57 -1.44
N SER A 367 1.66 -16.24 -1.11
CA SER A 367 1.39 -16.83 0.22
C SER A 367 1.34 -18.36 0.22
N SER A 368 1.33 -18.97 -0.97
CA SER A 368 1.35 -20.42 -1.17
C SER A 368 2.17 -20.76 -2.42
N ILE A 369 2.64 -22.01 -2.49
CA ILE A 369 3.42 -22.54 -3.61
C ILE A 369 2.73 -23.82 -4.09
N PRO A 370 2.47 -23.98 -5.40
CA PRO A 370 1.95 -25.23 -5.95
C PRO A 370 2.86 -26.42 -5.66
N ASP A 371 2.25 -27.59 -5.43
CA ASP A 371 2.97 -28.86 -5.40
C ASP A 371 3.69 -29.06 -6.74
N ASP A 372 4.87 -29.69 -6.69
CA ASP A 372 5.64 -30.05 -7.87
C ASP A 372 5.94 -28.87 -8.83
N LEU A 373 6.01 -27.62 -8.33
CA LEU A 373 6.27 -26.41 -9.16
C LEU A 373 7.49 -26.54 -10.10
N PHE A 374 8.53 -27.27 -9.68
CA PHE A 374 9.75 -27.50 -10.47
C PHE A 374 9.87 -28.92 -11.03
N ARG A 375 8.74 -29.62 -11.27
CA ARG A 375 8.70 -31.05 -11.63
C ARG A 375 9.64 -31.43 -12.77
N TYR A 376 9.71 -30.61 -13.81
CA TYR A 376 10.44 -30.92 -15.03
C TYR A 376 11.77 -30.15 -15.16
N ASN A 377 12.13 -29.32 -14.17
CA ASN A 377 13.37 -28.55 -14.18
C ASN A 377 14.52 -29.33 -13.50
N VAL A 378 14.78 -30.55 -13.99
CA VAL A 378 15.79 -31.46 -13.42
C VAL A 378 17.21 -30.88 -13.49
N GLY A 379 17.46 -30.03 -14.49
CA GLY A 379 18.71 -29.30 -14.68
C GLY A 379 18.91 -28.09 -13.76
N ALA A 380 17.90 -27.70 -12.98
CA ALA A 380 17.95 -26.52 -12.13
C ALA A 380 19.04 -26.65 -11.06
N SER A 381 19.92 -25.65 -10.99
CA SER A 381 21.16 -25.64 -10.23
C SER A 381 21.19 -24.54 -9.15
N ASP A 382 20.48 -23.44 -9.37
CA ASP A 382 20.49 -22.27 -8.50
C ASP A 382 19.08 -21.78 -8.18
N PHE A 383 18.74 -21.83 -6.88
CA PHE A 383 17.50 -21.36 -6.26
C PHE A 383 17.75 -20.27 -5.23
N ASN A 384 18.95 -19.66 -5.21
CA ASN A 384 19.26 -18.58 -4.29
C ASN A 384 18.21 -17.46 -4.41
N LEU A 385 17.72 -16.94 -3.29
CA LEU A 385 16.67 -15.91 -3.22
C LEU A 385 15.32 -16.24 -3.88
N CYS A 386 15.11 -17.46 -4.40
CA CYS A 386 13.95 -17.78 -5.26
C CYS A 386 12.60 -17.35 -4.65
N PHE A 387 12.42 -17.56 -3.35
CA PHE A 387 11.23 -17.21 -2.57
C PHE A 387 11.52 -16.22 -1.43
N ALA A 388 12.59 -15.45 -1.54
CA ALA A 388 12.98 -14.50 -0.50
C ALA A 388 12.00 -13.33 -0.43
N ASN A 389 11.79 -12.79 0.78
CA ASN A 389 10.89 -11.66 1.03
C ASN A 389 9.45 -11.89 0.52
N THR A 390 8.94 -13.11 0.67
CA THR A 390 7.56 -13.52 0.28
C THR A 390 6.65 -13.67 1.51
N LYS A 391 5.35 -13.90 1.27
CA LYS A 391 4.34 -14.10 2.33
C LYS A 391 4.05 -15.57 2.63
N ILE A 392 4.84 -16.50 2.11
CA ILE A 392 4.65 -17.94 2.31
C ILE A 392 4.81 -18.31 3.79
N THR A 393 3.88 -19.13 4.29
CA THR A 393 3.87 -19.63 5.68
C THR A 393 4.20 -21.12 5.78
N SER A 394 4.10 -21.84 4.66
CA SER A 394 4.48 -23.24 4.49
C SER A 394 5.03 -23.47 3.07
N VAL A 395 5.74 -24.59 2.88
CA VAL A 395 6.19 -25.06 1.57
C VAL A 395 5.79 -26.53 1.35
N PRO A 396 5.48 -26.93 0.11
CA PRO A 396 5.15 -28.32 -0.18
C PRO A 396 6.39 -29.22 -0.08
N GLU A 397 6.19 -30.46 0.39
CA GLU A 397 7.29 -31.43 0.59
C GLU A 397 8.05 -31.70 -0.71
N ARG A 398 7.34 -31.70 -1.84
CA ARG A 398 7.91 -32.05 -3.16
C ARG A 398 8.43 -30.85 -3.96
N LEU A 399 8.54 -29.67 -3.35
CA LEU A 399 8.94 -28.43 -4.04
C LEU A 399 10.21 -28.60 -4.89
N PHE A 400 11.27 -29.19 -4.33
CA PHE A 400 12.55 -29.39 -5.02
C PHE A 400 12.86 -30.86 -5.34
N TYR A 401 11.86 -31.75 -5.24
CA TYR A 401 12.04 -33.20 -5.28
C TYR A 401 12.72 -33.69 -6.58
N TYR A 402 12.43 -33.04 -7.70
CA TYR A 402 12.96 -33.39 -9.02
C TYR A 402 14.24 -32.63 -9.41
N CYS A 403 14.62 -31.60 -8.66
CA CYS A 403 15.76 -30.72 -8.95
C CYS A 403 17.09 -31.34 -8.50
N THR A 404 17.40 -32.53 -9.01
CA THR A 404 18.57 -33.34 -8.60
C THR A 404 19.93 -32.68 -8.89
N ASN A 405 19.97 -31.65 -9.73
CA ASN A 405 21.17 -30.85 -10.02
C ASN A 405 21.29 -29.57 -9.18
N ALA A 406 20.43 -29.35 -8.18
CA ALA A 406 20.50 -28.19 -7.32
C ALA A 406 21.82 -28.16 -6.52
N TYR A 407 22.52 -27.03 -6.59
CA TYR A 407 23.75 -26.74 -5.82
C TYR A 407 23.52 -25.63 -4.78
N TYR A 408 22.74 -24.61 -5.15
CA TYR A 408 22.58 -23.37 -4.38
C TYR A 408 21.13 -23.17 -3.92
N PHE A 409 20.89 -23.27 -2.62
CA PHE A 409 19.68 -22.75 -1.95
C PHE A 409 19.98 -21.50 -1.11
N GLY A 410 21.24 -21.06 -1.20
CA GLY A 410 21.81 -19.94 -0.50
C GLY A 410 23.03 -19.44 -1.26
N GLY A 411 23.49 -18.26 -0.89
CA GLY A 411 24.69 -17.67 -1.45
C GLY A 411 25.10 -16.43 -0.67
N ALA A 412 25.85 -15.56 -1.33
CA ALA A 412 26.11 -14.23 -0.81
C ALA A 412 25.91 -13.18 -1.90
N ASP A 413 25.50 -11.99 -1.50
CA ASP A 413 25.45 -10.82 -2.36
C ASP A 413 26.87 -10.33 -2.73
N SER A 414 26.94 -9.24 -3.50
CA SER A 414 28.22 -8.63 -3.89
C SER A 414 29.05 -8.08 -2.72
N TRP A 415 28.46 -7.91 -1.54
CA TRP A 415 29.11 -7.47 -0.30
C TRP A 415 29.44 -8.63 0.63
N SER A 416 29.31 -9.87 0.14
CA SER A 416 29.50 -11.10 0.91
C SER A 416 28.50 -11.28 2.06
N ASN A 417 27.38 -10.57 2.05
CA ASN A 417 26.28 -10.82 2.98
C ASN A 417 25.54 -12.08 2.54
N PRO A 418 25.39 -13.08 3.41
CA PRO A 418 24.61 -14.26 3.11
C PRO A 418 23.14 -13.94 2.83
N GLU A 419 22.60 -14.58 1.81
CA GLU A 419 21.19 -14.50 1.41
C GLU A 419 20.74 -15.87 0.89
N GLY A 420 19.47 -16.20 1.02
CA GLY A 420 19.00 -17.53 0.63
C GLY A 420 17.54 -17.64 0.25
N CYS A 421 17.21 -18.84 -0.23
CA CYS A 421 15.99 -19.16 -0.97
C CYS A 421 14.71 -18.69 -0.28
N PHE A 422 14.62 -18.85 1.04
CA PHE A 422 13.45 -18.52 1.85
C PHE A 422 13.73 -17.38 2.84
N SER A 423 14.80 -16.61 2.63
CA SER A 423 15.15 -15.52 3.54
C SER A 423 14.02 -14.49 3.61
N ARG A 424 13.72 -13.97 4.81
CA ARG A 424 12.65 -13.00 5.09
C ARG A 424 11.23 -13.49 4.72
N SER A 425 11.02 -14.80 4.65
CA SER A 425 9.69 -15.39 4.49
C SER A 425 8.91 -15.43 5.82
N LEU A 426 7.63 -15.80 5.77
CA LEU A 426 6.80 -16.03 6.94
C LEU A 426 6.73 -17.51 7.34
N LEU A 427 7.65 -18.36 6.84
CA LEU A 427 7.66 -19.79 7.12
C LEU A 427 7.77 -20.07 8.61
N GLU A 428 6.83 -20.85 9.15
CA GLU A 428 6.87 -21.28 10.55
C GLU A 428 7.53 -22.65 10.74
N SER A 429 7.53 -23.49 9.69
CA SER A 429 8.18 -24.79 9.64
C SER A 429 8.45 -25.20 8.20
N VAL A 430 9.22 -26.27 8.01
CA VAL A 430 9.45 -26.89 6.69
C VAL A 430 9.31 -28.41 6.77
N PRO A 431 8.96 -29.11 5.68
CA PRO A 431 8.93 -30.57 5.62
C PRO A 431 10.34 -31.17 5.78
N ALA A 432 10.45 -32.33 6.44
CA ALA A 432 11.73 -33.04 6.62
C ALA A 432 12.39 -33.44 5.30
N ASN A 433 11.57 -33.80 4.31
CA ASN A 433 12.05 -34.29 3.01
C ASN A 433 12.19 -33.17 1.95
N LEU A 434 12.12 -31.89 2.34
CA LEU A 434 12.17 -30.76 1.40
C LEU A 434 13.37 -30.84 0.44
N PHE A 435 14.53 -31.28 0.95
CA PHE A 435 15.78 -31.39 0.17
C PHE A 435 16.24 -32.84 -0.10
N ILE A 436 15.35 -33.83 0.05
CA ILE A 436 15.72 -35.26 0.09
C ILE A 436 16.52 -35.76 -1.12
N ASN A 437 16.26 -35.19 -2.30
CA ASN A 437 16.88 -35.60 -3.56
C ASN A 437 17.96 -34.64 -4.07
N ASN A 438 18.25 -33.55 -3.35
CA ASN A 438 19.21 -32.53 -3.80
C ASN A 438 20.64 -32.90 -3.38
N LYS A 439 21.11 -34.07 -3.84
CA LYS A 439 22.39 -34.69 -3.44
C LYS A 439 23.65 -33.92 -3.86
N LYS A 440 23.50 -32.80 -4.57
CA LYS A 440 24.57 -31.90 -4.98
C LYS A 440 24.53 -30.56 -4.25
N ALA A 441 23.51 -30.31 -3.43
CA ALA A 441 23.31 -29.06 -2.74
C ALA A 441 24.34 -28.89 -1.64
N PHE A 442 25.25 -27.93 -1.81
CA PHE A 442 26.33 -27.67 -0.85
C PHE A 442 26.24 -26.29 -0.20
N ASP A 443 25.47 -25.35 -0.78
CA ASP A 443 25.35 -23.97 -0.32
C ASP A 443 23.93 -23.65 0.15
N PHE A 444 23.79 -23.48 1.47
CA PHE A 444 22.55 -23.13 2.17
C PHE A 444 22.69 -21.83 2.95
N ARG A 445 23.67 -20.98 2.61
CA ARG A 445 23.85 -19.69 3.27
C ARG A 445 22.57 -18.87 3.28
N GLY A 446 22.20 -18.32 4.44
CA GLY A 446 21.01 -17.48 4.58
C GLY A 446 19.65 -18.14 4.23
N CYS A 447 19.58 -19.47 4.03
CA CYS A 447 18.41 -20.13 3.43
C CYS A 447 17.08 -19.75 4.10
N PHE A 448 17.04 -19.66 5.43
CA PHE A 448 15.88 -19.29 6.25
C PHE A 448 16.11 -18.01 7.07
N GLN A 449 17.15 -17.22 6.78
CA GLN A 449 17.46 -16.01 7.54
C GLN A 449 16.24 -15.07 7.64
N TYR A 450 15.98 -14.50 8.82
CA TYR A 450 14.82 -13.66 9.13
C TYR A 450 13.44 -14.31 8.95
N SER A 451 13.35 -15.63 8.83
CA SER A 451 12.06 -16.33 8.75
C SER A 451 11.42 -16.50 10.12
N LYS A 452 10.17 -16.98 10.14
CA LYS A 452 9.40 -17.27 11.36
C LYS A 452 9.54 -18.72 11.85
N ILE A 453 10.61 -19.40 11.44
CA ILE A 453 10.79 -20.84 11.70
C ILE A 453 10.81 -21.09 13.21
N LYS A 454 9.88 -21.92 13.67
CA LYS A 454 9.73 -22.34 15.07
C LYS A 454 10.48 -23.64 15.35
N VAL A 455 10.53 -24.52 14.35
CA VAL A 455 11.12 -25.85 14.42
C VAL A 455 11.75 -26.20 13.06
N LEU A 456 12.97 -26.74 13.10
CA LEU A 456 13.58 -27.43 11.96
C LEU A 456 13.43 -28.95 12.16
N PRO A 457 12.91 -29.69 11.18
CA PRO A 457 12.77 -31.14 11.29
C PRO A 457 14.14 -31.84 11.27
N ALA A 458 14.24 -32.97 11.97
CA ALA A 458 15.36 -33.89 11.79
C ALA A 458 15.42 -34.39 10.34
N GLY A 459 16.62 -34.64 9.82
CA GLY A 459 16.81 -35.18 8.48
C GLY A 459 16.81 -34.17 7.34
N LEU A 460 16.48 -32.89 7.60
CA LEU A 460 16.29 -31.86 6.57
C LEU A 460 17.45 -31.75 5.56
N LEU A 461 18.69 -31.93 6.04
CA LEU A 461 19.91 -31.76 5.24
C LEU A 461 20.71 -33.06 5.10
N ASP A 462 20.21 -34.20 5.59
CA ASP A 462 21.00 -35.44 5.70
C ASP A 462 21.46 -35.97 4.33
N ASN A 463 20.76 -35.64 3.25
CA ASN A 463 21.10 -36.07 1.90
C ASN A 463 21.89 -35.02 1.10
N CYS A 464 22.26 -33.90 1.72
CA CYS A 464 22.96 -32.79 1.08
C CYS A 464 24.44 -32.76 1.51
N PRO A 465 25.41 -32.63 0.58
CA PRO A 465 26.82 -32.44 0.91
C PRO A 465 27.11 -30.98 1.32
N VAL A 466 26.47 -30.52 2.40
CA VAL A 466 26.54 -29.12 2.85
C VAL A 466 27.97 -28.75 3.25
N THR A 467 28.51 -27.70 2.63
CA THR A 467 29.81 -27.13 3.00
C THR A 467 29.72 -25.65 3.37
N LYS A 468 28.60 -24.99 3.06
CA LYS A 468 28.34 -23.58 3.38
C LYS A 468 26.95 -23.44 3.98
N MET A 469 26.89 -22.98 5.23
CA MET A 469 25.65 -22.89 6.03
C MET A 469 25.60 -21.61 6.88
N GLU A 470 26.48 -20.64 6.61
CA GLU A 470 26.50 -19.36 7.33
C GLU A 470 25.14 -18.66 7.25
N HIS A 471 24.68 -18.12 8.38
CA HIS A 471 23.39 -17.43 8.51
C HIS A 471 22.14 -18.27 8.16
N PHE A 472 22.22 -19.61 8.07
CA PHE A 472 21.11 -20.49 7.71
C PHE A 472 19.76 -20.12 8.33
N CYS A 473 19.71 -19.93 9.65
CA CYS A 473 18.56 -19.44 10.43
C CYS A 473 18.92 -18.18 11.25
N TYR A 474 19.66 -17.25 10.65
CA TYR A 474 20.00 -15.98 11.32
C TYR A 474 18.75 -15.17 11.66
N THR A 475 18.61 -14.73 12.92
CA THR A 475 17.44 -13.97 13.42
C THR A 475 16.10 -14.68 13.19
N CYS A 476 16.07 -16.02 13.32
CA CYS A 476 14.82 -16.77 13.49
C CYS A 476 14.37 -16.68 14.95
N ASP A 477 13.78 -15.55 15.34
CA ASP A 477 13.47 -15.23 16.73
C ASP A 477 12.58 -16.25 17.45
N GLU A 478 11.74 -16.98 16.70
CA GLU A 478 10.78 -17.96 17.24
C GLU A 478 11.33 -19.40 17.29
N LEU A 479 12.56 -19.62 16.83
CA LEU A 479 13.20 -20.95 16.83
C LEU A 479 13.46 -21.38 18.26
N LYS A 480 12.82 -22.49 18.69
CA LYS A 480 12.89 -22.95 20.10
C LYS A 480 14.07 -23.89 20.36
N HIS A 481 14.37 -24.73 19.40
CA HIS A 481 15.49 -25.66 19.42
C HIS A 481 15.87 -26.03 18.00
N VAL A 482 17.07 -26.58 17.84
CA VAL A 482 17.52 -27.13 16.56
C VAL A 482 18.04 -28.55 16.75
N ILE A 483 17.66 -29.45 15.85
CA ILE A 483 18.31 -30.74 15.68
C ILE A 483 19.46 -30.51 14.70
N LEU A 484 20.70 -30.67 15.19
CA LEU A 484 21.88 -30.46 14.36
C LEU A 484 21.90 -31.50 13.24
N PRO A 485 22.13 -31.07 11.99
CA PRO A 485 22.16 -31.99 10.87
C PRO A 485 23.39 -32.91 10.98
N ALA A 486 23.16 -34.22 10.86
CA ALA A 486 24.17 -35.24 11.18
C ALA A 486 25.35 -35.25 10.20
N THR A 487 25.12 -34.83 8.96
CA THR A 487 26.08 -34.93 7.84
C THR A 487 26.84 -33.63 7.57
N VAL A 488 26.50 -32.53 8.25
CA VAL A 488 27.13 -31.23 8.01
C VAL A 488 28.43 -31.15 8.81
N PRO A 489 29.60 -31.01 8.17
CA PRO A 489 30.88 -31.03 8.88
C PRO A 489 31.12 -29.76 9.71
N ASN A 490 30.61 -28.61 9.26
CA ASN A 490 30.77 -27.33 9.92
C ASN A 490 29.50 -26.49 9.75
N LEU A 491 28.92 -26.06 10.87
CA LEU A 491 27.69 -25.27 10.83
C LEU A 491 27.92 -23.87 10.28
N GLY A 492 29.15 -23.35 10.32
CA GLY A 492 29.47 -21.99 9.89
C GLY A 492 29.14 -20.92 10.92
N ASN A 493 29.63 -19.70 10.70
CA ASN A 493 29.35 -18.56 11.57
C ASN A 493 27.91 -18.06 11.36
N TYR A 494 27.28 -17.66 12.47
CA TYR A 494 25.96 -17.03 12.54
C TYR A 494 24.76 -17.86 12.09
N SER A 495 24.94 -19.15 11.85
CA SER A 495 23.92 -20.05 11.30
C SER A 495 22.66 -20.16 12.16
N PHE A 496 22.79 -19.94 13.47
CA PHE A 496 21.68 -19.87 14.44
C PHE A 496 21.88 -18.68 15.39
N ALA A 497 22.47 -17.58 14.91
CA ALA A 497 22.67 -16.38 15.71
C ALA A 497 21.38 -15.55 15.82
N TYR A 498 21.23 -14.82 16.92
CA TYR A 498 20.06 -13.99 17.24
C TYR A 498 18.73 -14.77 17.23
N CYS A 499 18.76 -16.06 17.57
CA CYS A 499 17.56 -16.88 17.77
C CYS A 499 17.09 -16.72 19.23
N ARG A 500 16.29 -15.69 19.50
CA ARG A 500 15.99 -15.23 20.88
C ARG A 500 15.03 -16.13 21.68
N GLN A 501 14.40 -17.13 21.08
CA GLN A 501 13.60 -18.12 21.82
C GLN A 501 14.26 -19.50 21.91
N MET A 502 15.50 -19.62 21.41
CA MET A 502 16.21 -20.88 21.46
C MET A 502 16.51 -21.25 22.93
N LYS A 503 16.54 -22.55 23.23
CA LYS A 503 16.77 -23.06 24.59
C LYS A 503 17.80 -24.17 24.66
N TYR A 504 17.94 -24.92 23.57
CA TYR A 504 18.87 -26.04 23.47
C TYR A 504 19.03 -26.43 22.00
N PHE A 505 20.07 -27.22 21.72
CA PHE A 505 20.23 -27.93 20.47
C PHE A 505 20.47 -29.41 20.76
N ILE A 506 20.16 -30.27 19.78
CA ILE A 506 20.32 -31.72 19.89
C ILE A 506 21.29 -32.18 18.82
N SER A 507 22.38 -32.83 19.21
CA SER A 507 23.18 -33.64 18.28
C SER A 507 22.60 -35.06 18.23
N THR A 508 22.37 -35.59 17.03
CA THR A 508 21.94 -36.99 16.83
C THR A 508 23.11 -37.94 16.57
N VAL A 509 24.34 -37.41 16.53
CA VAL A 509 25.58 -38.14 16.29
C VAL A 509 26.54 -37.99 17.47
N GLU A 510 27.40 -38.99 17.67
CA GLU A 510 28.39 -39.04 18.75
C GLU A 510 29.40 -37.88 18.65
N THR A 511 29.89 -37.60 17.43
CA THR A 511 30.74 -36.45 17.14
C THR A 511 29.91 -35.36 16.46
N PRO A 512 29.52 -34.29 17.17
CA PRO A 512 28.72 -33.21 16.58
C PRO A 512 29.50 -32.46 15.48
N PRO A 513 28.79 -31.76 14.57
CA PRO A 513 29.38 -30.81 13.63
C PRO A 513 30.31 -29.79 14.29
N ILE A 514 31.30 -29.28 13.55
CA ILE A 514 32.11 -28.15 14.01
C ILE A 514 31.19 -26.94 14.25
N ILE A 515 31.22 -26.41 15.47
CA ILE A 515 30.49 -25.23 15.88
C ILE A 515 31.45 -24.03 15.83
N GLY A 516 31.19 -23.08 14.94
CA GLY A 516 31.95 -21.84 14.84
C GLY A 516 31.71 -20.92 16.05
N ALA A 517 32.70 -20.06 16.36
CA ALA A 517 32.66 -19.17 17.52
C ALA A 517 31.42 -18.26 17.56
N ARG A 518 30.82 -17.97 16.40
CA ARG A 518 29.62 -17.14 16.28
C ARG A 518 28.39 -17.90 15.76
N THR A 519 28.41 -19.23 15.69
CA THR A 519 27.26 -20.03 15.21
C THR A 519 25.98 -19.68 15.95
N PHE A 520 26.09 -19.45 17.26
CA PHE A 520 24.98 -19.16 18.16
C PHE A 520 25.05 -17.75 18.81
N ALA A 521 25.76 -16.81 18.17
CA ALA A 521 25.98 -15.48 18.74
C ALA A 521 24.65 -14.79 19.09
N SER A 522 24.56 -14.26 20.30
CA SER A 522 23.37 -13.53 20.80
C SER A 522 22.06 -14.33 20.77
N SER A 523 22.14 -15.66 20.73
CA SER A 523 21.01 -16.56 21.00
C SER A 523 21.01 -16.90 22.49
N TYR A 524 19.84 -16.95 23.12
CA TYR A 524 19.74 -17.51 24.46
C TYR A 524 19.89 -19.03 24.32
N ILE A 525 20.89 -19.62 24.95
CA ILE A 525 21.11 -21.08 24.98
C ILE A 525 21.32 -21.47 26.43
#